data_AF-A0A0U3NFW8-F1
#
_entry.id   AF-A0A0U3NFW8-F1
#
_cell.length_a   1.000
_cell.length_b   1.000
_cell.length_c   1.000
_cell.angle_alpha   90.00
_cell.angle_beta   90.00
_cell.angle_gamma   90.00
#
_symmetry.space_group_name_H-M   'P 1'
#
loop_
_entity.id
_entity.type
_entity.pdbx_description
1 polymer ?
#
loop_
_entity_poly.entity_id
_entity_poly.type
_entity_poly.pdbx_seq_one_letter_code
_entity_poly.pdbx_strand_id
1 'polypeptide(L)'
;MTNDLPVRIVGERVVTKPGIGPVPTVWLPLHGQVIAELPPRKGNRRWLHETVGIRSPHFNGDQWTLPRSSLVRLITAAVDRYGFIVLWRDMSQLSQCTSNCLNATGIECQCSCLGAHHGQDAAGWFEVVGDVVVADLGECIRTGVVYGARGSDADAVVYDGELAGERYCVDRIGRQNWPAAAQFMCASCMTVRAAVWDHCHTHGFVRAPLCNRCNTRHWRGWRPQYGRAPHSRNLDDSYYRQCPKHTDTWRMCSA
;
A
#
# COMPACT_ATOMS: atom_id res chain seq x y z
N MET A 1 18.87 -13.04 8.51
CA MET A 1 18.47 -14.45 8.29
C MET A 1 17.65 -14.60 6.99
N THR A 2 18.08 -13.98 5.89
CA THR A 2 17.29 -13.86 4.63
C THR A 2 17.68 -14.86 3.53
N ASN A 3 18.79 -15.60 3.69
CA ASN A 3 19.36 -16.42 2.62
C ASN A 3 18.66 -17.76 2.36
N ASP A 4 17.66 -18.16 3.16
CA ASP A 4 17.08 -19.51 3.08
C ASP A 4 15.58 -19.55 2.71
N LEU A 5 14.99 -18.42 2.29
CA LEU A 5 13.58 -18.42 1.88
C LEU A 5 13.36 -19.28 0.61
N PRO A 6 12.31 -20.13 0.56
CA PRO A 6 12.02 -20.99 -0.61
C PRO A 6 11.70 -20.24 -1.89
N VAL A 7 11.23 -19.00 -1.77
CA VAL A 7 10.92 -18.08 -2.86
C VAL A 7 11.56 -16.75 -2.54
N ARG A 8 12.25 -16.15 -3.51
CA ARG A 8 12.95 -14.86 -3.36
C ARG A 8 12.87 -14.04 -4.64
N ILE A 9 13.08 -12.74 -4.49
CA ILE A 9 13.20 -11.80 -5.60
C ILE A 9 14.67 -11.43 -5.74
N VAL A 10 15.23 -11.62 -6.94
CA VAL A 10 16.60 -11.23 -7.28
C VAL A 10 16.55 -10.33 -8.51
N GLY A 11 16.80 -9.04 -8.32
CA GLY A 11 16.48 -8.02 -9.32
C GLY A 11 14.98 -8.01 -9.60
N GLU A 12 14.60 -8.18 -10.86
CA GLU A 12 13.18 -8.24 -11.29
C GLU A 12 12.67 -9.68 -11.48
N ARG A 13 13.44 -10.69 -11.05
CA ARG A 13 13.11 -12.10 -11.26
C ARG A 13 12.72 -12.79 -9.96
N VAL A 14 11.68 -13.61 -10.04
CA VAL A 14 11.30 -14.55 -8.98
C VAL A 14 12.16 -15.80 -9.12
N VAL A 15 12.86 -16.16 -8.06
CA VAL A 15 13.71 -17.35 -7.98
C VAL A 15 13.14 -18.28 -6.92
N THR A 16 12.95 -19.54 -7.26
CA THR A 16 12.42 -20.58 -6.37
C THR A 16 13.46 -21.66 -6.10
N LYS A 17 13.41 -22.27 -4.92
CA LYS A 17 14.18 -23.48 -4.63
C LYS A 17 13.62 -24.68 -5.42
N PRO A 18 14.45 -25.69 -5.74
CA PRO A 18 13.97 -26.95 -6.32
C PRO A 18 12.81 -27.55 -5.50
N GLY A 19 11.80 -28.08 -6.19
CA GLY A 19 10.61 -28.66 -5.56
C GLY A 19 9.48 -27.68 -5.24
N ILE A 20 9.73 -26.36 -5.32
CA ILE A 20 8.66 -25.36 -5.27
C ILE A 20 8.03 -25.26 -6.66
N GLY A 21 6.72 -25.53 -6.73
CA GLY A 21 5.93 -25.40 -7.96
C GLY A 21 5.84 -23.93 -8.44
N PRO A 22 5.13 -23.69 -9.56
CA PRO A 22 4.95 -22.33 -10.07
C PRO A 22 4.33 -21.42 -9.00
N VAL A 23 4.94 -20.25 -8.78
CA VAL A 23 4.50 -19.28 -7.77
C VAL A 23 3.60 -18.24 -8.45
N PRO A 24 2.38 -17.98 -7.94
CA PRO A 24 1.56 -16.91 -8.47
C PRO A 24 2.25 -15.56 -8.33
N THR A 25 2.11 -14.75 -9.37
CA THR A 25 2.61 -13.37 -9.40
C THR A 25 1.43 -12.43 -9.56
N VAL A 26 1.39 -11.39 -8.73
CA VAL A 26 0.37 -10.35 -8.79
C VAL A 26 1.07 -9.02 -8.98
N TRP A 27 0.59 -8.26 -9.95
CA TRP A 27 1.02 -6.89 -10.20
C TRP A 27 -0.12 -5.92 -9.92
N LEU A 28 0.17 -4.93 -9.06
CA LEU A 28 -0.67 -3.78 -8.82
C LEU A 28 -0.04 -2.55 -9.48
N PRO A 29 -0.49 -2.15 -10.69
CA PRO A 29 -0.02 -0.94 -11.35
C PRO A 29 -0.42 0.32 -10.59
N LEU A 30 0.27 1.43 -10.85
CA LEU A 30 -0.04 2.77 -10.31
C LEU A 30 -1.50 3.18 -10.57
N HIS A 31 -2.00 2.80 -11.75
CA HIS A 31 -3.38 3.00 -12.20
C HIS A 31 -3.93 1.72 -12.83
N GLY A 32 -5.23 1.47 -12.68
CA GLY A 32 -5.91 0.33 -13.30
C GLY A 32 -6.23 -0.79 -12.32
N GLN A 33 -6.38 -2.01 -12.82
CA GLN A 33 -6.82 -3.17 -12.04
C GLN A 33 -5.64 -4.00 -11.54
N VAL A 34 -5.89 -4.90 -10.58
CA VAL A 34 -4.91 -5.92 -10.18
C VAL A 34 -4.76 -6.90 -11.34
N ILE A 35 -3.52 -7.20 -11.70
CA ILE A 35 -3.19 -8.18 -12.74
C ILE A 35 -2.57 -9.38 -12.03
N ALA A 36 -3.13 -10.57 -12.22
CA ALA A 36 -2.69 -11.78 -11.54
C ALA A 36 -2.37 -12.91 -12.53
N GLU A 37 -1.13 -13.37 -12.47
CA GLU A 37 -0.64 -14.58 -13.13
C GLU A 37 -0.75 -15.73 -12.14
N LEU A 38 -1.80 -16.54 -12.29
CA LEU A 38 -2.07 -17.67 -11.41
C LEU A 38 -1.63 -18.96 -12.11
N PRO A 39 -0.91 -19.87 -11.43
CA PRO A 39 -0.57 -21.18 -11.97
C PRO A 39 -1.84 -21.87 -12.52
N PRO A 40 -1.79 -22.42 -13.76
CA PRO A 40 -2.95 -23.08 -14.36
C PRO A 40 -3.44 -24.23 -13.49
N ARG A 41 -4.65 -24.10 -12.95
CA ARG A 41 -5.26 -25.11 -12.09
C ARG A 41 -6.77 -25.13 -12.32
N LYS A 42 -7.35 -26.33 -12.38
CA LYS A 42 -8.80 -26.51 -12.56
C LYS A 42 -9.55 -25.74 -11.46
N GLY A 43 -10.55 -24.97 -11.86
CA GLY A 43 -11.39 -24.22 -10.93
C GLY A 43 -10.83 -22.87 -10.46
N ASN A 44 -9.75 -22.32 -11.06
CA ASN A 44 -9.25 -20.98 -10.71
C ASN A 44 -10.35 -19.90 -10.75
N ARG A 45 -11.20 -19.89 -11.79
CA ARG A 45 -12.34 -18.97 -11.88
C ARG A 45 -13.30 -19.09 -10.70
N ARG A 46 -13.67 -20.33 -10.37
CA ARG A 46 -14.58 -20.63 -9.25
C ARG A 46 -13.96 -20.23 -7.91
N TRP A 47 -12.68 -20.51 -7.72
CA TRP A 47 -11.93 -20.12 -6.52
C TRP A 47 -11.83 -18.59 -6.36
N LEU A 48 -11.55 -17.85 -7.43
CA LEU A 48 -11.58 -16.38 -7.42
C LEU A 48 -12.96 -15.85 -7.03
N HIS A 49 -14.02 -16.52 -7.49
CA HIS A 49 -15.39 -16.15 -7.14
C HIS A 49 -15.72 -16.46 -5.67
N GLU A 50 -15.49 -17.68 -5.22
CA GLU A 50 -15.93 -18.15 -3.88
C GLU A 50 -15.02 -17.64 -2.75
N THR A 51 -13.70 -17.67 -2.94
CA THR A 51 -12.73 -17.31 -1.90
C THR A 51 -12.40 -15.82 -1.93
N VAL A 52 -12.11 -15.30 -3.12
CA VAL A 52 -11.74 -13.89 -3.31
C VAL A 52 -12.96 -13.00 -3.60
N GLY A 53 -14.17 -13.56 -3.75
CA GLY A 53 -15.42 -12.79 -3.88
C GLY A 53 -15.51 -11.98 -5.17
N ILE A 54 -14.77 -12.37 -6.21
CA ILE A 54 -14.73 -11.65 -7.48
C ILE A 54 -15.84 -12.20 -8.37
N ARG A 55 -16.90 -11.42 -8.58
CA ARG A 55 -18.07 -11.86 -9.36
C ARG A 55 -17.77 -12.15 -10.83
N SER A 56 -16.97 -11.28 -11.45
CA SER A 56 -16.68 -11.35 -12.89
C SER A 56 -15.18 -11.16 -13.16
N PRO A 57 -14.33 -12.15 -12.80
CA PRO A 57 -12.91 -12.06 -13.09
C PRO A 57 -12.70 -12.18 -14.61
N HIS A 58 -11.95 -11.24 -15.19
CA HIS A 58 -11.61 -11.23 -16.62
C HIS A 58 -10.29 -11.99 -16.81
N PHE A 59 -10.23 -12.87 -17.82
CA PHE A 59 -9.06 -13.65 -18.14
C PHE A 59 -8.74 -13.50 -19.63
N ASN A 60 -7.50 -13.12 -19.96
CA ASN A 60 -7.09 -12.84 -21.34
C ASN A 60 -6.34 -14.00 -22.02
N GLY A 61 -6.15 -15.13 -21.34
CA GLY A 61 -5.36 -16.28 -21.83
C GLY A 61 -4.18 -16.60 -20.92
N ASP A 62 -3.57 -15.57 -20.32
CA ASP A 62 -2.41 -15.71 -19.44
C ASP A 62 -2.64 -15.09 -18.06
N GLN A 63 -3.37 -13.97 -18.03
CA GLN A 63 -3.52 -13.10 -16.86
C GLN A 63 -4.98 -12.87 -16.49
N TRP A 64 -5.21 -12.75 -15.19
CA TRP A 64 -6.47 -12.34 -14.60
C TRP A 64 -6.46 -10.84 -14.30
N THR A 65 -7.52 -10.13 -14.70
CA THR A 65 -7.74 -8.72 -14.34
C THR A 65 -8.82 -8.66 -13.25
N LEU A 66 -8.47 -8.11 -12.10
CA LEU A 66 -9.26 -8.18 -10.87
C LEU A 66 -9.43 -6.79 -10.22
N PRO A 67 -10.55 -6.53 -9.52
CA PRO A 67 -10.76 -5.28 -8.77
C PRO A 67 -9.60 -4.97 -7.82
N ARG A 68 -9.15 -3.71 -7.74
CA ARG A 68 -8.08 -3.30 -6.79
C ARG A 68 -8.37 -3.69 -5.34
N SER A 69 -9.62 -3.54 -4.90
CA SER A 69 -10.09 -3.90 -3.57
C SER A 69 -10.04 -5.39 -3.25
N SER A 70 -9.74 -6.23 -4.25
CA SER A 70 -9.56 -7.68 -4.04
C SER A 70 -8.13 -8.05 -3.64
N LEU A 71 -7.16 -7.12 -3.71
CA LEU A 71 -5.74 -7.44 -3.56
C LEU A 71 -5.41 -8.16 -2.25
N VAL A 72 -5.87 -7.62 -1.11
CA VAL A 72 -5.61 -8.21 0.22
C VAL A 72 -6.15 -9.64 0.27
N ARG A 73 -7.41 -9.82 -0.13
CA ARG A 73 -8.09 -11.13 -0.14
C ARG A 73 -7.44 -12.11 -1.11
N LEU A 74 -6.95 -11.64 -2.25
CA LEU A 74 -6.23 -12.44 -3.22
C LEU A 74 -4.91 -12.93 -2.65
N ILE A 75 -4.14 -12.05 -2.00
CA ILE A 75 -2.85 -12.41 -1.39
C ILE A 75 -3.06 -13.45 -0.29
N THR A 76 -3.98 -13.21 0.64
CA THR A 76 -4.29 -14.16 1.71
C THR A 76 -4.72 -15.51 1.14
N ALA A 77 -5.70 -15.53 0.24
CA ALA A 77 -6.19 -16.76 -0.35
C ALA A 77 -5.13 -17.49 -1.19
N ALA A 78 -4.24 -16.77 -1.87
CA ALA A 78 -3.18 -17.36 -2.67
C ALA A 78 -2.10 -17.99 -1.80
N VAL A 79 -1.76 -17.40 -0.65
CA VAL A 79 -0.88 -18.03 0.35
C VAL A 79 -1.49 -19.36 0.80
N ASP A 80 -2.79 -19.40 1.11
CA ASP A 80 -3.45 -20.66 1.52
C ASP A 80 -3.45 -21.72 0.41
N ARG A 81 -3.62 -21.31 -0.85
CA ARG A 81 -3.77 -22.23 -2.00
C ARG A 81 -2.45 -22.69 -2.61
N TYR A 82 -1.44 -21.82 -2.63
CA TYR A 82 -0.18 -22.01 -3.35
C TYR A 82 1.05 -21.98 -2.43
N GLY A 83 0.88 -21.64 -1.14
CA GLY A 83 1.96 -21.52 -0.15
C GLY A 83 2.69 -20.19 -0.22
N PHE A 84 2.94 -19.68 -1.43
CA PHE A 84 3.61 -18.40 -1.68
C PHE A 84 2.92 -17.60 -2.78
N ILE A 85 3.10 -16.28 -2.74
CA ILE A 85 2.69 -15.35 -3.80
C ILE A 85 3.66 -14.19 -3.85
N VAL A 86 3.98 -13.70 -5.05
CA VAL A 86 4.77 -12.49 -5.24
C VAL A 86 3.87 -11.32 -5.58
N LEU A 87 3.96 -10.25 -4.81
CA LEU A 87 3.33 -8.96 -5.11
C LEU A 87 4.37 -8.01 -5.71
N TRP A 88 4.14 -7.58 -6.94
CA TRP A 88 4.76 -6.40 -7.54
C TRP A 88 3.81 -5.22 -7.41
N ARG A 89 4.29 -4.08 -6.92
CA ARG A 89 3.48 -2.87 -6.83
C ARG A 89 4.25 -1.68 -7.35
N ASP A 90 3.56 -0.94 -8.19
CA ASP A 90 4.00 0.32 -8.76
C ASP A 90 3.52 1.46 -7.85
N MET A 91 4.47 2.22 -7.32
CA MET A 91 4.22 3.34 -6.41
C MET A 91 4.86 4.60 -6.97
N SER A 92 4.13 5.71 -6.92
CA SER A 92 4.73 7.01 -7.20
C SER A 92 5.88 7.30 -6.23
N GLN A 93 6.96 7.85 -6.78
CA GLN A 93 7.98 8.53 -6.00
C GLN A 93 7.44 9.91 -5.61
N LEU A 94 7.02 10.01 -4.35
CA LEU A 94 6.71 11.30 -3.73
C LEU A 94 8.02 12.01 -3.42
N SER A 95 8.25 13.15 -4.08
CA SER A 95 9.29 14.09 -3.70
C SER A 95 8.69 15.20 -2.86
N GLN A 96 9.21 15.38 -1.65
CA GLN A 96 8.84 16.50 -0.79
C GLN A 96 9.84 17.63 -0.96
N CYS A 97 9.36 18.75 -1.48
CA CYS A 97 10.08 20.02 -1.54
C CYS A 97 9.47 20.97 -0.50
N THR A 98 10.22 21.97 -0.04
CA THR A 98 9.64 23.11 0.67
C THR A 98 9.43 24.26 -0.30
N SER A 99 8.60 25.25 0.06
CA SER A 99 8.47 26.48 -0.74
C SER A 99 9.83 27.17 -0.97
N ASN A 100 10.74 27.08 -0.01
CA ASN A 100 12.10 27.62 -0.16
C ASN A 100 12.89 26.92 -1.28
N CYS A 101 12.72 25.60 -1.44
CA CYS A 101 13.39 24.86 -2.53
C CYS A 101 12.87 25.25 -3.91
N LEU A 102 11.54 25.42 -4.07
CA LEU A 102 10.96 25.83 -5.35
C LEU A 102 11.32 27.27 -5.72
N ASN A 103 11.39 28.15 -4.73
CA ASN A 103 11.70 29.57 -4.95
C ASN A 103 13.20 29.87 -4.90
N ALA A 104 14.05 28.87 -4.65
CA ALA A 104 15.48 29.11 -4.47
C ALA A 104 16.18 29.34 -5.82
N THR A 105 17.07 30.32 -5.81
CA THR A 105 17.95 30.69 -6.94
C THR A 105 19.42 30.33 -6.70
N GLY A 106 19.78 29.92 -5.47
CA GLY A 106 21.14 29.48 -5.09
C GLY A 106 21.40 27.99 -5.36
N ILE A 107 22.50 27.41 -4.88
CA ILE A 107 22.84 25.98 -5.13
C ILE A 107 22.56 25.04 -3.94
N GLU A 108 22.09 25.58 -2.82
CA GLU A 108 21.87 24.83 -1.58
C GLU A 108 20.44 24.27 -1.54
N CYS A 109 20.26 22.95 -1.66
CA CYS A 109 19.01 22.25 -1.31
C CYS A 109 19.28 21.25 -0.17
N GLN A 110 18.47 21.33 0.89
CA GLN A 110 18.39 20.36 1.98
C GLN A 110 17.11 19.50 1.91
N CYS A 111 16.52 19.45 0.73
CA CYS A 111 15.22 18.89 0.42
C CYS A 111 15.32 17.43 -0.03
N SER A 112 14.25 16.65 0.15
CA SER A 112 14.26 15.21 -0.18
C SER A 112 14.35 14.91 -1.68
N CYS A 113 14.12 15.91 -2.54
CA CYS A 113 14.24 15.79 -4.00
C CYS A 113 15.69 15.92 -4.53
N LEU A 114 16.68 16.16 -3.65
CA LEU A 114 18.10 16.27 -4.01
C LEU A 114 18.39 17.32 -5.10
N GLY A 115 17.60 18.39 -5.16
CA GLY A 115 17.79 19.50 -6.10
C GLY A 115 17.14 19.34 -7.47
N ALA A 116 16.43 18.24 -7.73
CA ALA A 116 15.82 17.96 -9.04
C ALA A 116 14.76 18.99 -9.50
N HIS A 117 14.14 19.71 -8.56
CA HIS A 117 13.09 20.71 -8.83
C HIS A 117 13.43 22.11 -8.30
N HIS A 118 14.72 22.34 -8.08
CA HIS A 118 15.21 23.59 -7.54
C HIS A 118 14.95 24.75 -8.51
N GLY A 119 14.28 25.81 -8.04
CA GLY A 119 13.97 26.99 -8.85
C GLY A 119 12.91 26.78 -9.95
N GLN A 120 12.13 25.68 -9.92
CA GLN A 120 11.10 25.41 -10.93
C GLN A 120 9.75 26.09 -10.62
N ASP A 121 9.01 26.46 -11.67
CA ASP A 121 7.69 27.04 -11.54
C ASP A 121 6.64 25.97 -11.20
N ALA A 122 5.88 26.27 -10.16
CA ALA A 122 4.85 25.41 -9.65
C ALA A 122 3.59 25.53 -10.56
N ALA A 123 3.66 25.16 -11.83
CA ALA A 123 2.50 25.21 -12.72
C ALA A 123 1.79 23.83 -12.82
N GLY A 124 0.92 23.51 -11.85
CA GLY A 124 -0.20 22.58 -12.03
C GLY A 124 -0.07 21.09 -11.63
N TRP A 125 1.02 20.61 -11.02
CA TRP A 125 1.20 19.17 -10.70
C TRP A 125 1.69 18.86 -9.25
N PHE A 126 1.66 19.84 -8.36
CA PHE A 126 2.04 19.72 -6.94
C PHE A 126 0.92 20.26 -6.04
N GLU A 127 0.94 19.87 -4.78
CA GLU A 127 0.02 20.36 -3.75
C GLU A 127 0.80 21.03 -2.62
N VAL A 128 0.35 22.23 -2.23
CA VAL A 128 0.91 22.97 -1.09
C VAL A 128 0.14 22.59 0.15
N VAL A 129 0.83 22.02 1.15
CA VAL A 129 0.23 21.75 2.46
C VAL A 129 1.10 22.38 3.57
N GLY A 130 0.74 23.60 3.96
CA GLY A 130 1.60 24.43 4.83
C GLY A 130 2.79 24.95 4.04
N ASP A 131 4.00 24.76 4.56
CA ASP A 131 5.29 25.10 3.94
C ASP A 131 5.88 23.98 3.06
N VAL A 132 5.20 22.84 2.99
CA VAL A 132 5.60 21.67 2.21
C VAL A 132 4.87 21.65 0.88
N VAL A 133 5.63 21.46 -0.19
CA VAL A 133 5.13 21.20 -1.54
C VAL A 133 5.38 19.74 -1.89
N VAL A 134 4.30 19.01 -2.14
CA VAL A 134 4.34 17.60 -2.51
C VAL A 134 4.16 17.50 -4.02
N ALA A 135 5.18 16.98 -4.70
CA ALA A 135 5.15 16.72 -6.13
C ALA A 135 5.11 15.21 -6.36
N ASP A 136 4.06 14.73 -7.03
CA ASP A 136 4.06 13.40 -7.64
C ASP A 136 4.69 13.58 -9.03
N LEU A 137 5.94 13.14 -9.18
CA LEU A 137 6.74 13.40 -10.39
C LEU A 137 6.35 12.53 -11.59
N GLY A 138 5.31 11.70 -11.48
CA GLY A 138 5.03 10.65 -12.47
C GLY A 138 6.09 9.55 -12.50
N GLU A 139 7.23 9.72 -11.81
CA GLU A 139 8.22 8.68 -11.58
C GLU A 139 7.64 7.59 -10.70
N CYS A 140 7.70 6.35 -11.18
CA CYS A 140 7.15 5.19 -10.51
C CYS A 140 8.27 4.23 -10.12
N ILE A 141 8.30 3.83 -8.85
CA ILE A 141 9.11 2.70 -8.40
C ILE A 141 8.26 1.44 -8.37
N ARG A 142 8.79 0.35 -8.93
CA ARG A 142 8.24 -1.00 -8.78
C ARG A 142 8.90 -1.68 -7.60
N THR A 143 8.11 -2.13 -6.64
CA THR A 143 8.59 -2.88 -5.46
C THR A 143 7.99 -4.27 -5.46
N GLY A 144 8.84 -5.28 -5.32
CA GLY A 144 8.45 -6.68 -5.20
C GLY A 144 8.51 -7.16 -3.75
N VAL A 145 7.53 -7.95 -3.32
CA VAL A 145 7.48 -8.60 -2.01
C VAL A 145 6.98 -10.02 -2.16
N VAL A 146 7.67 -10.97 -1.52
CA VAL A 146 7.20 -12.35 -1.40
C VAL A 146 6.34 -12.48 -0.15
N TYR A 147 5.16 -13.07 -0.28
CA TYR A 147 4.29 -13.48 0.83
C TYR A 147 4.25 -15.00 0.96
N GLY A 148 4.25 -15.50 2.19
CA GLY A 148 4.01 -16.90 2.52
C GLY A 148 3.37 -17.08 3.89
N ALA A 149 3.25 -18.33 4.36
CA ALA A 149 2.51 -18.67 5.58
C ALA A 149 3.04 -18.00 6.87
N ARG A 150 4.31 -17.57 6.90
CA ARG A 150 4.92 -16.85 8.04
C ARG A 150 4.87 -15.32 7.90
N GLY A 151 4.18 -14.79 6.89
CA GLY A 151 4.20 -13.38 6.52
C GLY A 151 5.03 -13.11 5.27
N SER A 152 5.48 -11.87 5.10
CA SER A 152 6.31 -11.46 3.97
C SER A 152 7.78 -11.88 4.10
N ASP A 153 8.57 -11.74 3.05
CA ASP A 153 10.04 -11.76 3.10
C ASP A 153 10.63 -10.67 4.02
N ALA A 154 9.87 -9.61 4.27
CA ALA A 154 10.13 -8.65 5.32
C ALA A 154 9.73 -9.14 6.72
N ASP A 155 9.31 -10.40 6.93
CA ASP A 155 8.94 -10.97 8.25
C ASP A 155 7.90 -10.10 8.99
N ALA A 156 6.82 -9.78 8.28
CA ALA A 156 5.66 -9.06 8.78
C ALA A 156 4.37 -9.62 8.15
N VAL A 157 3.27 -9.61 8.91
CA VAL A 157 2.00 -10.25 8.50
C VAL A 157 1.02 -9.23 7.92
N VAL A 158 0.03 -9.71 7.16
CA VAL A 158 -1.07 -8.85 6.69
C VAL A 158 -1.96 -8.50 7.89
N TYR A 159 -2.28 -7.22 8.05
CA TYR A 159 -3.20 -6.74 9.09
C TYR A 159 -4.64 -7.15 8.77
N ASP A 160 -5.33 -7.75 9.73
CA ASP A 160 -6.70 -8.26 9.58
C ASP A 160 -7.74 -7.47 10.41
N GLY A 161 -7.31 -6.41 11.10
CA GLY A 161 -8.21 -5.61 11.93
C GLY A 161 -8.08 -5.89 13.42
N GLU A 162 -6.88 -6.27 13.88
CA GLU A 162 -6.58 -6.63 15.26
C GLU A 162 -6.92 -5.52 16.28
N LEU A 163 -6.94 -4.26 15.83
CA LEU A 163 -7.34 -3.10 16.63
C LEU A 163 -8.63 -2.44 16.13
N ALA A 164 -9.47 -3.18 15.39
CA ALA A 164 -10.75 -2.67 14.91
C ALA A 164 -11.64 -2.23 16.09
N GLY A 165 -12.13 -1.00 16.05
CA GLY A 165 -12.95 -0.42 17.12
C GLY A 165 -12.17 0.17 18.30
N GLU A 166 -10.86 0.00 18.36
CA GLU A 166 -10.02 0.61 19.39
C GLU A 166 -9.90 2.12 19.17
N ARG A 167 -9.96 2.89 20.27
CA ARG A 167 -9.70 4.33 20.21
C ARG A 167 -8.20 4.58 20.22
N TYR A 168 -7.75 5.40 19.28
CA TYR A 168 -6.38 5.85 19.22
C TYR A 168 -5.99 6.61 20.48
N CYS A 169 -4.88 6.19 21.08
CA CYS A 169 -4.27 6.83 22.22
C CYS A 169 -2.85 7.24 21.83
N VAL A 170 -2.51 8.53 21.97
CA VAL A 170 -1.14 9.03 21.71
C VAL A 170 -0.17 8.47 22.74
N ASP A 171 -0.63 8.33 23.99
CA ASP A 171 0.19 7.86 25.10
C ASP A 171 0.62 6.40 24.89
N ARG A 172 1.87 6.11 25.28
CA ARG A 172 2.46 4.79 25.16
C ARG A 172 1.89 3.82 26.20
N ILE A 173 1.55 4.31 27.39
CA ILE A 173 0.94 3.48 28.45
C ILE A 173 -0.43 2.99 28.00
N GLY A 174 -1.24 3.88 27.40
CA GLY A 174 -2.54 3.52 26.82
C GLY A 174 -2.47 2.50 25.67
N ARG A 175 -1.28 2.24 25.11
CA ARG A 175 -1.04 1.27 24.03
C ARG A 175 -0.18 0.08 24.47
N GLN A 176 0.03 -0.13 25.77
CA GLN A 176 0.94 -1.16 26.27
C GLN A 176 0.58 -2.59 25.82
N ASN A 177 -0.71 -2.85 25.57
CA ASN A 177 -1.21 -4.16 25.14
C ASN A 177 -1.36 -4.26 23.61
N TRP A 178 -0.99 -3.23 22.86
CA TRP A 178 -1.10 -3.26 21.41
C TRP A 178 0.09 -3.97 20.79
N PRO A 179 -0.13 -4.72 19.70
CA PRO A 179 0.99 -5.22 18.92
C PRO A 179 1.78 -4.05 18.33
N ALA A 180 3.08 -4.25 18.14
CA ALA A 180 3.91 -3.25 17.49
C ALA A 180 3.51 -3.14 16.01
N ALA A 181 3.36 -1.92 15.49
CA ALA A 181 2.99 -1.71 14.09
C ALA A 181 3.92 -2.46 13.12
N ALA A 182 5.23 -2.55 13.44
CA ALA A 182 6.23 -3.25 12.64
C ALA A 182 6.05 -4.78 12.53
N GLN A 183 5.15 -5.37 13.32
CA GLN A 183 4.73 -6.77 13.13
C GLN A 183 3.86 -6.94 11.87
N PHE A 184 3.29 -5.85 11.37
CA PHE A 184 2.39 -5.85 10.23
C PHE A 184 3.03 -5.21 8.99
N MET A 185 2.60 -5.68 7.83
CA MET A 185 2.79 -4.97 6.58
C MET A 185 1.95 -3.69 6.59
N CYS A 186 2.47 -2.65 5.95
CA CYS A 186 1.70 -1.42 5.71
C CYS A 186 0.39 -1.78 5.00
N ALA A 187 -0.75 -1.57 5.66
CA ALA A 187 -2.05 -1.94 5.12
C ALA A 187 -2.41 -1.17 3.84
N SER A 188 -1.78 -0.01 3.61
CA SER A 188 -1.95 0.79 2.41
C SER A 188 -1.09 0.27 1.25
N CYS A 189 0.24 0.15 1.42
CA CYS A 189 1.14 -0.21 0.32
C CYS A 189 1.44 -1.71 0.19
N MET A 190 1.31 -2.51 1.25
CA MET A 190 1.63 -3.94 1.24
C MET A 190 3.04 -4.29 0.72
N THR A 191 3.97 -3.34 0.73
CA THR A 191 5.33 -3.55 0.20
C THR A 191 6.44 -3.37 1.23
N VAL A 192 6.11 -2.86 2.42
CA VAL A 192 7.06 -2.66 3.51
C VAL A 192 6.36 -2.89 4.84
N ARG A 193 7.16 -3.13 5.90
CA ARG A 193 6.67 -3.09 7.28
C ARG A 193 6.01 -1.76 7.59
N ALA A 194 4.95 -1.80 8.39
CA ALA A 194 4.41 -0.60 8.99
C ALA A 194 5.35 -0.05 10.07
N ALA A 195 5.21 1.24 10.35
CA ALA A 195 5.99 1.95 11.35
C ALA A 195 5.10 2.62 12.38
N VAL A 196 3.86 2.96 12.01
CA VAL A 196 2.94 3.75 12.83
C VAL A 196 1.53 3.18 12.78
N TRP A 197 0.79 3.38 13.87
CA TRP A 197 -0.65 3.16 13.91
C TRP A 197 -1.35 4.42 13.43
N ASP A 198 -2.10 4.30 12.34
CA ASP A 198 -2.91 5.37 11.83
C ASP A 198 -4.33 5.33 12.43
N HIS A 199 -4.97 6.49 12.48
CA HIS A 199 -6.30 6.63 13.07
C HIS A 199 -7.16 7.66 12.36
N CYS A 200 -8.47 7.55 12.54
CA CYS A 200 -9.43 8.52 12.04
C CYS A 200 -9.37 9.79 12.90
N HIS A 201 -9.06 10.93 12.31
CA HIS A 201 -9.01 12.20 13.05
C HIS A 201 -10.40 12.73 13.43
N THR A 202 -11.46 12.32 12.72
CA THR A 202 -12.84 12.71 13.04
C THR A 202 -13.40 11.96 14.26
N HIS A 203 -13.13 10.65 14.34
CA HIS A 203 -13.77 9.77 15.32
C HIS A 203 -12.80 9.26 16.39
N GLY A 204 -11.50 9.32 16.12
CA GLY A 204 -10.44 8.88 17.01
C GLY A 204 -10.24 7.36 17.04
N PHE A 205 -10.79 6.59 16.09
CA PHE A 205 -10.57 5.14 16.04
C PHE A 205 -9.33 4.78 15.23
N VAL A 206 -8.59 3.77 15.68
CA VAL A 206 -7.50 3.16 14.90
C VAL A 206 -8.07 2.68 13.57
N ARG A 207 -7.34 2.93 12.47
CA ARG A 207 -7.68 2.39 11.15
C ARG A 207 -6.81 1.19 10.82
N ALA A 208 -5.50 1.38 10.74
CA ALA A 208 -4.58 0.33 10.32
C ALA A 208 -3.11 0.69 10.63
N PRO A 209 -2.18 -0.27 10.56
CA PRO A 209 -0.75 0.00 10.64
C PRO A 209 -0.24 0.44 9.27
N LEU A 210 0.50 1.54 9.22
CA LEU A 210 1.04 2.14 7.98
C LEU A 210 2.54 2.38 8.07
N CYS A 211 3.23 2.37 6.92
CA CYS A 211 4.58 2.94 6.82
C CYS A 211 4.51 4.47 6.84
N ASN A 212 5.61 5.15 7.19
CA ASN A 212 5.62 6.62 7.28
C ASN A 212 5.20 7.31 5.97
N ARG A 213 5.61 6.78 4.80
CA ARG A 213 5.21 7.33 3.50
C ARG A 213 3.70 7.31 3.31
N CYS A 214 3.07 6.16 3.56
CA CYS A 214 1.62 6.03 3.45
C CYS A 214 0.91 6.83 4.55
N ASN A 215 1.40 6.81 5.78
CA ASN A 215 0.80 7.56 6.88
C ASN A 215 0.77 9.06 6.59
N THR A 216 1.89 9.66 6.15
CA THR A 216 1.95 11.08 5.77
C THR A 216 1.00 11.41 4.64
N ARG A 217 0.80 10.48 3.69
CA ARG A 217 -0.19 10.63 2.61
C ARG A 217 -1.62 10.69 3.14
N HIS A 218 -1.95 9.90 4.16
CA HIS A 218 -3.27 9.93 4.79
C HIS A 218 -3.42 11.15 5.71
N TRP A 219 -2.46 11.41 6.60
CA TRP A 219 -2.49 12.44 7.67
C TRP A 219 -2.93 13.87 7.27
N ARG A 220 -2.71 14.30 6.03
CA ARG A 220 -2.99 15.69 5.60
C ARG A 220 -4.41 15.93 5.12
N GLY A 221 -5.36 15.05 5.47
CA GLY A 221 -6.74 15.21 5.01
C GLY A 221 -6.88 15.17 3.48
N TRP A 222 -5.92 14.53 2.79
CA TRP A 222 -5.94 14.40 1.34
C TRP A 222 -7.16 13.58 0.93
N ARG A 223 -8.21 14.28 0.54
CA ARG A 223 -9.42 13.70 -0.03
C ARG A 223 -9.30 13.82 -1.55
N PRO A 224 -9.31 12.70 -2.29
CA PRO A 224 -9.25 12.72 -3.76
C PRO A 224 -10.35 13.58 -4.41
N GLN A 225 -11.42 13.87 -3.67
CA GLN A 225 -12.54 14.70 -4.14
C GLN A 225 -12.34 16.21 -3.98
N TYR A 226 -11.30 16.69 -3.27
CA TYR A 226 -11.08 18.13 -3.02
C TYR A 226 -9.65 18.63 -3.31
N GLY A 227 -8.69 17.74 -3.59
CA GLY A 227 -7.34 18.10 -4.06
C GLY A 227 -7.20 17.95 -5.58
N ARG A 228 -6.46 18.82 -6.25
CA ARG A 228 -6.15 18.72 -7.70
C ARG A 228 -5.01 17.75 -8.03
N ALA A 229 -4.51 17.00 -7.05
CA ALA A 229 -3.66 15.84 -7.34
C ALA A 229 -4.56 14.70 -7.86
N PRO A 230 -4.28 14.12 -9.04
CA PRO A 230 -5.10 13.04 -9.57
C PRO A 230 -5.22 11.91 -8.54
N HIS A 231 -6.43 11.37 -8.42
CA HIS A 231 -6.72 10.26 -7.51
C HIS A 231 -5.66 9.17 -7.68
N SER A 232 -4.75 9.05 -6.72
CA SER A 232 -3.89 7.88 -6.66
C SER A 232 -4.75 6.72 -6.23
N ARG A 233 -5.36 6.07 -7.22
CA ARG A 233 -6.16 4.84 -7.08
C ARG A 233 -5.33 3.67 -6.56
N ASN A 234 -4.04 3.88 -6.30
CA ASN A 234 -3.22 3.01 -5.47
C ASN A 234 -3.75 2.84 -4.05
N LEU A 235 -4.64 3.69 -3.55
CA LEU A 235 -5.27 3.53 -2.25
C LEU A 235 -6.52 2.64 -2.37
N ASP A 236 -6.59 1.58 -1.58
CA ASP A 236 -7.81 0.82 -1.37
C ASP A 236 -8.61 1.48 -0.24
N ASP A 237 -9.76 2.07 -0.57
CA ASP A 237 -10.64 2.73 0.39
C ASP A 237 -11.25 1.76 1.42
N SER A 238 -11.10 0.44 1.23
CA SER A 238 -11.39 -0.55 2.27
C SER A 238 -10.67 -0.24 3.59
N TYR A 239 -9.52 0.44 3.52
CA TYR A 239 -8.79 0.99 4.67
C TYR A 239 -9.64 1.85 5.61
N TYR A 240 -10.58 2.65 5.09
CA TYR A 240 -11.45 3.47 5.95
C TYR A 240 -12.49 2.65 6.70
N ARG A 241 -12.81 1.43 6.23
CA ARG A 241 -13.86 0.58 6.83
C ARG A 241 -13.55 0.13 8.24
N GLN A 242 -12.28 0.18 8.64
CA GLN A 242 -11.83 -0.18 9.98
C GLN A 242 -12.28 0.83 11.05
N CYS A 243 -12.68 2.05 10.64
CA CYS A 243 -13.40 2.95 11.53
C CYS A 243 -14.86 2.47 11.68
N PRO A 244 -15.35 2.20 12.91
CA PRO A 244 -16.74 1.79 13.14
C PRO A 244 -17.77 2.81 12.65
N LYS A 245 -17.36 4.07 12.50
CA LYS A 245 -18.20 5.19 12.05
C LYS A 245 -17.90 5.61 10.61
N HIS A 246 -17.29 4.75 9.79
CA HIS A 246 -16.93 5.12 8.41
C HIS A 246 -18.14 5.40 7.50
N THR A 247 -19.30 4.83 7.82
CA THR A 247 -20.56 5.07 7.12
C THR A 247 -21.33 6.29 7.64
N ASP A 248 -20.80 7.01 8.63
CA ASP A 248 -21.45 8.23 9.14
C ASP A 248 -21.38 9.33 8.08
N THR A 249 -22.55 9.63 7.49
CA THR A 249 -22.70 10.64 6.43
C THR A 249 -22.69 12.07 6.97
N TRP A 250 -22.93 12.26 8.27
CA TRP A 250 -22.93 13.58 8.93
C TRP A 250 -21.53 14.00 9.35
N ARG A 251 -20.69 13.03 9.75
CA ARG A 251 -19.28 13.24 10.09
C ARG A 251 -18.40 12.22 9.38
N MET A 252 -18.17 12.46 8.09
CA MET A 252 -17.32 11.57 7.29
C MET A 252 -15.92 11.48 7.89
N CYS A 253 -15.36 10.26 7.93
CA CYS A 253 -13.97 10.05 8.35
C CYS A 253 -13.01 10.98 7.60
N SER A 254 -12.32 11.83 8.34
CA SER A 254 -11.17 12.60 7.87
C SER A 254 -9.90 11.82 8.11
N ALA A 255 -8.92 12.14 7.28
CA ALA A 255 -7.56 11.69 7.40
C ALA A 255 -6.73 12.75 8.13
#